data_AF-A0AAE7AN89-F1
#
_entry.id   AF-A0AAE7AN89-F1
#
_cell.length_a   1.000
_cell.length_b   1.000
_cell.length_c   1.000
_cell.angle_alpha   90.00
_cell.angle_beta   90.00
_cell.angle_gamma   90.00
#
_symmetry.space_group_name_H-M   'P 1'
#
loop_
_entity.id
_entity.type
_entity.pdbx_description
1 polymer ?
#
loop_
_entity_poly.entity_id
_entity_poly.type
_entity_poly.pdbx_seq_one_letter_code
_entity_poly.pdbx_strand_id
1 'polypeptide(L)'
;MLEILNLILLLLLLMVTVFIVLSKHLVVSAVLMCVFSSLISLMYLIMNAPDVAITEASVGAGLSTVFTFAALSLVKNYKANLSHSPTTLFFMLFLTACLSYFMIQLPDFGSHNAPVHLHVAPYYVENTEKAIGIPNIVTAVLASFRGYDTFGETIVVFTAALCIMLILEEKESD
;
A
#
# COMPACT_ATOMS: atom_id res chain seq x y z
N MET A 1 -22.03 13.05 -7.88
CA MET A 1 -20.84 13.86 -7.51
C MET A 1 -19.68 12.98 -7.08
N LEU A 2 -19.86 12.10 -6.07
CA LEU A 2 -18.80 11.17 -5.63
C LEU A 2 -18.35 10.19 -6.72
N GLU A 3 -19.25 9.65 -7.53
CA GLU A 3 -18.88 8.78 -8.66
C GLU A 3 -17.99 9.47 -9.70
N ILE A 4 -18.30 10.72 -10.02
CA ILE A 4 -17.50 11.53 -10.95
C ILE A 4 -16.11 11.78 -10.35
N LEU A 5 -16.05 12.09 -9.05
CA LEU A 5 -14.78 12.26 -8.34
C LEU A 5 -13.95 10.96 -8.36
N ASN A 6 -14.57 9.81 -8.08
CA ASN A 6 -13.91 8.50 -8.14
C ASN A 6 -13.36 8.20 -9.53
N LEU A 7 -14.15 8.46 -10.58
CA LEU A 7 -13.71 8.27 -11.96
C LEU A 7 -12.53 9.19 -12.30
N ILE A 8 -12.58 10.46 -11.90
CA ILE A 8 -11.49 11.42 -12.09
C ILE A 8 -10.22 10.94 -11.39
N LEU A 9 -10.32 10.50 -10.13
CA LEU A 9 -9.18 9.99 -9.36
C LEU A 9 -8.59 8.72 -9.97
N LEU A 10 -9.43 7.81 -10.45
CA LEU A 10 -8.98 6.58 -11.12
C LEU A 10 -8.24 6.91 -12.43
N LEU A 11 -8.78 7.84 -13.23
CA LEU A 11 -8.11 8.30 -14.45
C LEU A 11 -6.79 9.00 -14.15
N LEU A 12 -6.74 9.79 -13.07
CA LEU A 12 -5.52 10.46 -12.62
C LEU A 12 -4.47 9.44 -12.14
N LEU A 13 -4.87 8.40 -11.41
CA LEU A 13 -3.98 7.31 -11.00
C LEU A 13 -3.40 6.58 -12.22
N LEU A 14 -4.23 6.27 -13.21
CA LEU A 14 -3.79 5.63 -14.45
C LEU A 14 -2.81 6.54 -15.20
N MET A 15 -3.13 7.82 -15.31
CA MET A 15 -2.26 8.83 -15.91
C MET A 15 -0.91 8.90 -15.20
N VAL A 16 -0.88 9.04 -13.88
CA VAL A 16 0.35 9.08 -13.07
C VAL A 16 1.16 7.79 -13.24
N THR A 17 0.50 6.64 -13.24
CA THR A 17 1.16 5.33 -13.46
C THR A 17 1.87 5.28 -14.82
N VAL A 18 1.22 5.75 -15.88
CA VAL A 18 1.84 5.85 -17.21
C VAL A 18 3.07 6.78 -17.16
N PHE A 19 2.99 7.94 -16.51
CA PHE A 19 4.13 8.84 -16.38
C PHE A 19 5.29 8.24 -15.56
N ILE A 20 5.00 7.46 -14.50
CA ILE A 20 6.03 6.74 -13.73
C ILE A 20 6.82 5.79 -14.63
N VAL A 21 6.11 5.00 -15.44
CA VAL A 21 6.72 3.99 -16.33
C VAL A 21 7.52 4.63 -17.47
N LEU A 22 7.05 5.77 -18.01
CA LEU A 22 7.72 6.48 -19.10
C LEU A 22 8.89 7.35 -18.62
N SER A 23 8.95 7.67 -17.33
CA SER A 23 10.00 8.53 -16.76
C SER A 23 11.35 7.84 -16.79
N LYS A 24 12.34 8.51 -17.40
CA LYS A 24 13.75 8.08 -17.42
C LYS A 24 14.56 8.62 -16.25
N HIS A 25 13.97 9.51 -15.44
CA HIS A 25 14.65 10.16 -14.31
C HIS A 25 14.11 9.61 -12.99
N LEU A 26 14.98 8.97 -12.22
CA LEU A 26 14.60 8.28 -10.98
C LEU A 26 13.99 9.22 -9.94
N VAL A 27 14.49 10.46 -9.85
CA VAL A 27 13.92 11.49 -8.97
C VAL A 27 12.49 11.84 -9.37
N VAL A 28 12.22 11.98 -10.68
CA VAL A 28 10.87 12.26 -11.18
C VAL A 28 9.94 11.09 -10.88
N SER A 29 10.41 9.85 -11.10
CA SER A 29 9.64 8.66 -10.76
C SER A 29 9.35 8.57 -9.26
N ALA A 30 10.30 8.90 -8.39
CA ALA A 30 10.10 8.94 -6.94
C ALA A 30 9.03 9.95 -6.51
N VAL A 31 9.06 11.17 -7.06
CA VAL A 31 8.03 12.18 -6.82
C VAL A 31 6.67 11.71 -7.33
N LEU A 32 6.60 11.11 -8.51
CA LEU A 32 5.35 10.60 -9.06
C LEU A 32 4.78 9.41 -8.24
N MET A 33 5.63 8.56 -7.65
CA MET A 33 5.17 7.53 -6.71
C MET A 33 4.58 8.14 -5.44
N CYS A 34 5.15 9.23 -4.91
CA CYS A 34 4.57 9.96 -3.79
C CYS A 34 3.17 10.52 -4.13
N VAL A 35 3.02 11.09 -5.33
CA VAL A 35 1.72 11.56 -5.84
C VAL A 35 0.73 10.40 -5.96
N PHE A 36 1.16 9.27 -6.50
CA PHE A 36 0.35 8.06 -6.62
C PHE A 36 -0.20 7.60 -5.25
N SER A 37 0.65 7.46 -4.24
CA SER A 37 0.22 7.10 -2.88
C SER A 37 -0.72 8.13 -2.26
N SER A 38 -0.48 9.42 -2.52
CA SER A 38 -1.38 10.50 -2.04
C SER A 38 -2.78 10.40 -2.65
N LEU A 39 -2.88 10.04 -3.93
CA LEU A 39 -4.15 9.82 -4.61
C LEU A 39 -4.88 8.57 -4.11
N ILE A 40 -4.15 7.48 -3.83
CA ILE A 40 -4.73 6.29 -3.20
C ILE A 40 -5.27 6.60 -1.80
N SER A 41 -4.52 7.34 -0.98
CA SER A 41 -5.00 7.78 0.33
C SER A 41 -6.32 8.55 0.24
N LEU A 42 -6.45 9.44 -0.76
CA LEU A 42 -7.71 10.15 -1.01
C LEU A 42 -8.85 9.20 -1.43
N MET A 43 -8.57 8.19 -2.25
CA MET A 43 -9.56 7.16 -2.58
C MET A 43 -10.03 6.40 -1.34
N TYR A 44 -9.13 6.03 -0.42
CA TYR A 44 -9.51 5.38 0.83
C TYR A 44 -10.40 6.26 1.71
N LEU A 45 -10.17 7.58 1.75
CA LEU A 45 -11.07 8.50 2.45
C LEU A 45 -12.46 8.51 1.82
N ILE A 46 -12.56 8.51 0.49
CA ILE A 46 -13.86 8.46 -0.20
C ILE A 46 -14.58 7.13 0.03
N MET A 47 -13.83 6.05 0.22
CA MET A 47 -14.36 4.73 0.59
C MET A 47 -14.75 4.62 2.08
N ASN A 48 -14.72 5.71 2.85
CA ASN A 48 -14.97 5.73 4.30
C ASN A 48 -13.99 4.84 5.09
N ALA A 49 -12.74 4.75 4.64
CA ALA A 49 -11.66 4.03 5.31
C ALA A 49 -10.58 4.99 5.82
N PRO A 50 -10.87 5.83 6.83
CA PRO A 50 -9.95 6.89 7.29
C PRO A 50 -8.66 6.34 7.90
N ASP A 51 -8.73 5.24 8.66
CA ASP A 51 -7.55 4.64 9.28
C ASP A 51 -6.58 4.10 8.21
N VAL A 52 -7.12 3.43 7.18
CA VAL A 52 -6.33 2.98 6.02
C VAL A 52 -5.74 4.17 5.25
N ALA A 53 -6.53 5.23 5.03
CA ALA A 53 -6.06 6.42 4.35
C ALA A 53 -4.88 7.11 5.07
N ILE A 54 -4.94 7.24 6.40
CA ILE A 54 -3.86 7.84 7.20
C ILE A 54 -2.61 6.96 7.13
N THR A 55 -2.75 5.64 7.18
CA THR A 55 -1.60 4.73 7.03
C THR A 55 -0.95 4.84 5.65
N GLU A 56 -1.73 4.92 4.56
CA GLU A 56 -1.20 5.10 3.21
C GLU A 56 -0.53 6.47 3.02
N ALA A 57 -1.11 7.54 3.57
CA ALA A 57 -0.49 8.86 3.54
C ALA A 57 0.85 8.88 4.29
N SER A 58 0.89 8.24 5.46
CA SER A 58 2.08 8.24 6.32
C SER A 58 3.19 7.34 5.76
N VAL A 59 2.85 6.13 5.34
CA VAL A 59 3.83 5.11 4.90
C VAL A 59 4.13 5.24 3.41
N GLY A 60 3.08 5.27 2.57
CA GLY A 60 3.22 5.32 1.11
C GLY A 60 3.75 6.67 0.63
N ALA A 61 3.06 7.76 0.96
CA ALA A 61 3.50 9.09 0.54
C ALA A 61 4.66 9.63 1.39
N GLY A 62 4.71 9.35 2.70
CA GLY A 62 5.74 9.83 3.62
C GLY A 62 7.01 8.97 3.65
N LEU A 63 7.00 7.87 4.41
CA LEU A 63 8.19 7.06 4.69
C LEU A 63 8.85 6.47 3.44
N SER A 64 8.07 5.90 2.53
CA SER A 64 8.58 5.31 1.29
C SER A 64 9.31 6.34 0.42
N THR A 65 8.79 7.57 0.36
CA THR A 65 9.45 8.68 -0.35
C THR A 65 10.79 9.02 0.29
N VAL A 66 10.84 9.16 1.63
CA VAL A 66 12.09 9.42 2.36
C VAL A 66 13.13 8.33 2.09
N PHE A 67 12.74 7.05 2.20
CA PHE A 67 13.66 5.94 1.93
C PHE A 67 14.08 5.86 0.46
N THR A 68 13.19 6.15 -0.47
CA THR A 68 13.53 6.22 -1.90
C THR A 68 14.55 7.32 -2.18
N PHE A 69 14.38 8.51 -1.60
CA PHE A 69 15.35 9.60 -1.74
C PHE A 69 16.68 9.29 -1.03
N ALA A 70 16.64 8.66 0.15
CA ALA A 70 17.83 8.20 0.84
C ALA A 70 18.62 7.21 -0.05
N ALA A 71 17.95 6.23 -0.65
CA ALA A 71 18.56 5.30 -1.59
C ALA A 71 19.10 6.02 -2.84
N LEU A 72 18.35 6.96 -3.41
CA LEU A 72 18.79 7.74 -4.57
C LEU A 72 20.01 8.60 -4.28
N SER A 73 20.17 9.10 -3.05
CA SER A 73 21.37 9.87 -2.67
C SER A 73 22.67 9.05 -2.75
N LEU A 74 22.57 7.71 -2.76
CA LEU A 74 23.68 6.79 -2.93
C LEU A 74 23.98 6.46 -4.41
N VAL A 75 23.10 6.85 -5.34
CA VAL A 75 23.22 6.50 -6.77
C VAL A 75 23.89 7.64 -7.54
N LYS A 76 24.98 7.32 -8.26
CA LYS A 76 25.75 8.31 -9.05
C LYS A 76 25.02 8.83 -10.29
N ASN A 77 24.11 8.04 -10.87
CA ASN A 77 23.40 8.39 -12.09
C ASN A 77 21.89 8.23 -11.92
N TYR A 78 21.18 9.36 -11.99
CA TYR A 78 19.72 9.40 -11.85
C TYR A 78 18.95 9.02 -13.12
N LYS A 79 19.65 8.71 -14.21
CA LYS A 79 19.00 8.18 -15.43
C LYS A 79 18.84 6.67 -15.32
N ALA A 80 17.62 6.20 -15.48
CA ALA A 80 17.33 4.78 -15.57
C ALA A 80 17.94 4.20 -16.85
N ASN A 81 18.74 3.14 -16.71
CA ASN A 81 19.22 2.35 -17.85
C ASN A 81 18.24 1.19 -18.05
N LEU A 82 17.36 1.31 -19.06
CA LEU A 82 16.36 0.29 -19.33
C LEU A 82 17.03 -0.89 -20.04
N SER A 83 17.37 -1.92 -19.29
CA SER A 83 17.69 -3.23 -19.87
C SER A 83 16.42 -4.07 -19.96
N HIS A 84 15.90 -4.22 -21.18
CA HIS A 84 14.72 -5.05 -21.44
C HIS A 84 15.15 -6.51 -21.55
N SER A 85 15.20 -7.23 -20.43
CA SER A 85 15.38 -8.67 -20.44
C SER A 85 14.05 -9.37 -20.71
N PRO A 86 13.99 -10.36 -21.62
CA PRO A 86 12.76 -11.12 -21.84
C PRO A 86 12.29 -11.86 -20.57
N THR A 87 13.23 -12.20 -19.67
CA THR A 87 12.93 -12.84 -18.39
C THR A 87 12.17 -11.91 -17.44
N THR A 88 12.58 -10.65 -17.31
CA THR A 88 11.89 -9.69 -16.44
C THR A 88 10.48 -9.39 -16.96
N LEU A 89 10.31 -9.31 -18.28
CA LEU A 89 9.01 -9.17 -18.90
C LEU A 89 8.11 -10.40 -18.64
N PHE A 90 8.66 -11.61 -18.76
CA PHE A 90 7.91 -12.84 -18.45
C PHE A 90 7.42 -12.86 -17.01
N PHE A 91 8.29 -12.57 -16.03
CA PHE A 91 7.90 -12.52 -14.62
C PHE A 91 6.84 -11.44 -14.34
N MET A 92 6.96 -10.25 -14.95
CA MET A 92 5.98 -9.16 -14.82
C MET A 92 4.60 -9.56 -15.37
N LEU A 93 4.56 -10.17 -16.56
CA LEU A 93 3.31 -10.64 -17.17
C LEU A 93 2.70 -11.79 -16.38
N PHE A 94 3.53 -12.74 -15.94
CA PHE A 94 3.09 -13.86 -15.10
C PHE A 94 2.47 -13.36 -13.80
N LEU A 95 3.15 -12.45 -13.09
CA LEU A 95 2.63 -11.86 -11.86
C LEU A 95 1.31 -11.11 -12.11
N THR A 96 1.24 -10.32 -13.19
CA THR A 96 0.02 -9.59 -13.57
C THR A 96 -1.14 -10.55 -13.84
N ALA A 97 -0.91 -11.65 -14.55
CA ALA A 97 -1.91 -12.67 -14.83
C ALA A 97 -2.38 -13.37 -13.54
N CYS A 98 -1.46 -13.74 -12.64
CA CYS A 98 -1.80 -14.32 -11.35
C CYS A 98 -2.64 -13.36 -10.49
N LEU A 99 -2.22 -12.11 -10.34
CA LEU A 99 -2.98 -11.12 -9.57
C LEU A 99 -4.36 -10.87 -10.17
N SER A 100 -4.46 -10.76 -11.50
CA SER A 100 -5.74 -10.60 -12.19
C SER A 100 -6.67 -11.80 -11.98
N TYR A 101 -6.13 -13.02 -11.98
CA TYR A 101 -6.90 -14.24 -11.71
C TYR A 101 -7.48 -14.25 -10.29
N PHE A 102 -6.73 -13.81 -9.28
CA PHE A 102 -7.23 -13.67 -7.92
C PHE A 102 -8.29 -12.57 -7.79
N MET A 103 -8.13 -11.45 -8.51
CA MET A 103 -9.11 -10.36 -8.48
C MET A 103 -10.49 -10.81 -8.98
N ILE A 104 -10.55 -11.70 -9.98
CA ILE A 104 -11.82 -12.25 -10.49
C ILE A 104 -12.53 -13.14 -9.46
N GLN A 105 -11.80 -13.70 -8.49
CA GLN A 105 -12.38 -14.53 -7.42
C GLN A 105 -12.93 -13.72 -6.25
N LEU A 106 -12.63 -12.42 -6.17
CA LEU A 106 -13.16 -11.58 -5.10
C LEU A 106 -14.65 -11.30 -5.32
N PRO A 107 -15.44 -11.13 -4.24
CA PRO A 107 -16.81 -10.67 -4.37
C PRO A 107 -16.89 -9.34 -5.11
N ASP A 108 -17.98 -9.14 -5.86
CA ASP A 108 -18.24 -7.87 -6.53
C ASP A 108 -18.15 -6.70 -5.55
N PHE A 109 -17.57 -5.60 -6.01
CA PHE A 109 -17.41 -4.40 -5.21
C PHE A 109 -18.76 -3.89 -4.69
N GLY A 110 -18.89 -3.74 -3.37
CA GLY A 110 -20.14 -3.30 -2.72
C GLY A 110 -21.24 -4.37 -2.64
N SER A 111 -20.95 -5.63 -2.94
CA SER A 111 -21.92 -6.72 -2.80
C SER A 111 -22.30 -6.95 -1.34
N HIS A 112 -23.59 -6.84 -1.02
CA HIS A 112 -24.12 -7.08 0.32
C HIS A 112 -23.98 -8.55 0.75
N ASN A 113 -23.85 -9.45 -0.22
CA ASN A 113 -23.70 -10.89 0.00
C ASN A 113 -22.23 -11.32 0.15
N ALA A 114 -21.28 -10.36 0.17
CA ALA A 114 -19.88 -10.70 0.40
C ALA A 114 -19.73 -11.38 1.78
N PRO A 115 -18.89 -12.44 1.90
CA PRO A 115 -18.80 -13.24 3.13
C PRO A 115 -18.54 -12.42 4.41
N VAL A 116 -17.82 -11.30 4.29
CA VAL A 116 -17.52 -10.39 5.40
C VAL A 116 -18.76 -9.70 5.98
N HIS A 117 -19.76 -9.41 5.13
CA HIS A 117 -20.99 -8.72 5.54
C HIS A 117 -22.02 -9.64 6.19
N LEU A 118 -21.88 -10.96 6.03
CA LEU A 118 -22.87 -11.92 6.50
C LEU A 118 -22.79 -12.19 8.01
N HIS A 119 -21.58 -12.15 8.59
CA HIS A 119 -21.40 -12.51 10.01
C HIS A 119 -20.30 -11.71 10.71
N VAL A 120 -19.13 -11.53 10.07
CA VAL A 120 -17.97 -10.88 10.71
C VAL A 120 -18.21 -9.40 10.97
N ALA A 121 -18.58 -8.63 9.93
CA ALA A 121 -18.78 -7.20 10.07
C ALA A 121 -19.94 -6.85 11.03
N PRO A 122 -21.14 -7.47 10.93
CA PRO A 122 -22.21 -7.23 11.90
C PRO A 122 -21.78 -7.54 13.34
N TYR A 123 -21.08 -8.66 13.56
CA TYR A 123 -20.60 -9.03 14.89
C TYR A 123 -19.67 -7.97 15.49
N TYR A 124 -18.68 -7.47 14.72
CA TYR A 124 -17.80 -6.41 15.20
C TYR A 124 -18.55 -5.10 15.48
N VAL A 125 -19.48 -4.70 14.62
CA VAL A 125 -20.28 -3.48 14.82
C VAL A 125 -21.10 -3.56 16.11
N GLU A 126 -21.73 -4.71 16.39
CA GLU A 126 -22.60 -4.87 17.55
C GLU A 126 -21.85 -5.12 18.88
N ASN A 127 -20.66 -5.73 18.84
CA ASN A 127 -19.97 -6.21 20.03
C ASN A 127 -18.72 -5.40 20.41
N THR A 128 -18.19 -4.54 19.53
CA THR A 128 -16.95 -3.79 19.81
C THR A 128 -17.04 -2.98 21.10
N GLU A 129 -18.08 -2.16 21.26
CA GLU A 129 -18.22 -1.29 22.43
C GLU A 129 -18.36 -2.10 23.72
N LYS A 130 -19.14 -3.18 23.69
CA LYS A 130 -19.41 -4.03 24.87
C LYS A 130 -18.21 -4.89 25.27
N ALA A 131 -17.45 -5.39 24.30
CA ALA A 131 -16.35 -6.32 24.55
C ALA A 131 -15.02 -5.61 24.81
N ILE A 132 -14.76 -4.50 24.11
CA ILE A 132 -13.44 -3.82 24.10
C ILE A 132 -13.49 -2.45 24.78
N GLY A 133 -14.65 -1.77 24.78
CA GLY A 133 -14.82 -0.46 25.42
C GLY A 133 -14.23 0.72 24.64
N ILE A 134 -13.87 0.52 23.37
CA ILE A 134 -13.30 1.56 22.50
C ILE A 134 -14.24 1.77 21.29
N PRO A 135 -14.58 3.02 20.92
CA PRO A 135 -15.54 3.28 19.85
C PRO A 135 -15.00 3.03 18.43
N ASN A 136 -13.68 3.09 18.23
CA ASN A 136 -13.08 2.82 16.92
C ASN A 136 -13.02 1.31 16.65
N ILE A 137 -13.92 0.84 15.78
CA ILE A 137 -14.04 -0.56 15.36
C ILE A 137 -12.77 -1.09 14.69
N VAL A 138 -12.12 -0.32 13.82
CA VAL A 138 -10.91 -0.76 13.12
C VAL A 138 -9.78 -0.97 14.12
N THR A 139 -9.59 -0.04 15.06
CA THR A 139 -8.59 -0.17 16.13
C THR A 139 -8.89 -1.37 17.02
N ALA A 140 -10.15 -1.58 17.40
CA ALA A 140 -10.56 -2.75 18.20
C ALA A 140 -10.35 -4.08 17.45
N VAL A 141 -10.57 -4.11 16.15
CA VAL A 141 -10.29 -5.29 15.33
C VAL A 141 -8.80 -5.57 15.27
N LEU A 142 -7.97 -4.58 14.92
CA LEU A 142 -6.52 -4.76 14.79
C LEU A 142 -5.84 -5.07 16.12
N ALA A 143 -6.22 -4.40 17.21
CA ALA A 143 -5.55 -4.56 18.50
C ALA A 143 -6.13 -5.70 19.35
N SER A 144 -7.38 -6.12 19.12
CA SER A 144 -8.05 -7.11 19.97
C SER A 144 -8.58 -8.30 19.18
N PHE A 145 -9.67 -8.17 18.42
CA PHE A 145 -10.30 -9.34 17.76
C PHE A 145 -9.35 -10.11 16.84
N ARG A 146 -8.45 -9.40 16.15
CA ARG A 146 -7.42 -9.94 15.25
C ARG A 146 -6.01 -9.50 15.67
N GLY A 147 -5.80 -9.32 16.98
CA GLY A 147 -4.52 -8.89 17.55
C GLY A 147 -3.32 -9.77 17.18
N TYR A 148 -3.54 -11.07 16.94
CA TYR A 148 -2.48 -11.98 16.52
C TYR A 148 -1.92 -11.65 15.12
N ASP A 149 -2.76 -11.18 14.20
CA ASP A 149 -2.32 -10.81 12.85
C ASP A 149 -1.42 -9.56 12.94
N THR A 150 -1.86 -8.54 13.68
CA THR A 150 -1.08 -7.30 13.90
C THR A 150 0.19 -7.54 14.72
N PHE A 151 0.17 -8.49 15.67
CA PHE A 151 1.39 -8.91 16.37
C PHE A 151 2.40 -9.54 15.39
N GLY A 152 1.94 -10.40 14.48
CA GLY A 152 2.76 -10.95 13.41
C GLY A 152 3.33 -9.88 12.49
N GLU A 153 2.51 -8.92 12.04
CA GLU A 153 2.95 -7.77 11.24
C GLU A 153 4.04 -6.95 11.96
N THR A 154 3.88 -6.73 13.27
CA THR A 154 4.86 -6.01 14.10
C THR A 154 6.20 -6.74 14.14
N ILE A 155 6.20 -8.08 14.28
CA ILE A 155 7.42 -8.88 14.24
C ILE A 155 8.12 -8.74 12.88
N VAL A 156 7.37 -8.76 11.77
CA VAL A 156 7.93 -8.62 10.42
C VAL A 156 8.60 -7.25 10.24
N VAL A 157 7.92 -6.16 10.61
CA VAL A 157 8.47 -4.80 10.51
C VAL A 157 9.69 -4.62 11.42
N PHE A 158 9.63 -5.14 12.65
CA PHE A 158 10.75 -5.12 13.58
C PHE A 158 11.97 -5.88 13.03
N THR A 159 11.74 -7.06 12.47
CA THR A 159 12.80 -7.88 11.87
C THR A 159 13.42 -7.17 10.66
N ALA A 160 12.61 -6.56 9.79
CA ALA A 160 13.10 -5.76 8.67
C ALA A 160 13.97 -4.59 9.14
N ALA A 161 13.55 -3.88 10.19
CA ALA A 161 14.32 -2.79 10.79
C ALA A 161 15.68 -3.28 11.33
N LEU A 162 15.71 -4.41 12.06
CA LEU A 162 16.95 -5.02 12.54
C LEU A 162 17.89 -5.41 11.39
N CYS A 163 17.36 -6.03 10.32
CA CYS A 163 18.15 -6.38 9.15
C CYS A 163 18.79 -5.14 8.50
N ILE A 164 18.05 -4.04 8.39
CA ILE A 164 18.58 -2.78 7.85
C ILE A 164 19.70 -2.24 8.75
N MET A 165 19.52 -2.24 10.08
CA MET A 165 20.55 -1.77 11.01
C MET A 165 21.84 -2.58 10.90
N LEU A 166 21.75 -3.92 10.86
CA LEU A 166 22.92 -4.80 10.72
C LEU A 166 23.66 -4.58 9.40
N ILE A 167 22.94 -4.41 8.28
CA ILE A 167 23.54 -4.14 6.96
C ILE A 167 24.25 -2.78 6.94
N LEU A 168 23.71 -1.78 7.62
CA LEU A 168 24.32 -0.45 7.66
C LEU A 168 25.55 -0.39 8.57
N GLU A 169 25.58 -1.16 9.67
CA GLU A 169 26.72 -1.24 10.59
C GLU A 169 27.96 -1.87 9.92
N GLU A 170 27.79 -2.95 9.13
CA GLU A 170 28.89 -3.63 8.44
C GLU A 170 29.63 -2.71 7.44
N LYS A 171 28.96 -1.67 6.95
CA LYS A 171 29.54 -0.73 5.98
C LYS A 171 30.45 0.33 6.60
N GLU A 172 30.38 0.57 7.91
CA GLU A 172 31.28 1.51 8.60
C GLU A 172 32.61 0.85 9.03
N SER A 173 32.73 -0.47 8.94
CA SER A 173 33.93 -1.23 9.34
C SER A 173 35.01 -1.41 8.25
N ASP A 174 34.85 -0.82 7.06
CA ASP A 174 35.82 -0.78 5.95
C ASP A 174 36.26 0.66 5.63
#